data_AF-A0A6J8C3R1-F1
#
_entry.id   AF-A0A6J8C3R1-F1
#
_cell.length_a   1.000
_cell.length_b   1.000
_cell.length_c   1.000
_cell.angle_alpha   90.00
_cell.angle_beta   90.00
_cell.angle_gamma   90.00
#
_symmetry.space_group_name_H-M   'P 1'
#
loop_
_entity.id
_entity.type
_entity.pdbx_description
1 polymer ?
#
loop_
_entity_poly.entity_id
_entity_poly.type
_entity_poly.pdbx_seq_one_letter_code
_entity_poly.pdbx_strand_id
1 'polypeptide(L)'
;MSTFNSLMSSDEDPEIGDSSMHLFLESSQTSEVHEQGRSLSPAQIWRPHFESPVIANSPVTKLINRRRTLKERKIDPKEEKRFIKALKIETMSSEDSDSEDDSIFVTRPLPWVSTEFKQLIQRLDRKYDRTLNAQGKRLKSKRTVGEPSDKPCPKKPKGLEWMFDEGDMEF
;
A
#
# COMPACT_ATOMS: atom_id res chain seq x y z
N MET A 1 59.19 3.42 -30.90
CA MET A 1 60.46 3.18 -30.21
C MET A 1 60.84 4.44 -29.44
N SER A 2 60.67 4.45 -28.12
CA SER A 2 61.65 5.01 -27.17
C SER A 2 61.21 4.67 -25.75
N THR A 3 62.19 4.41 -24.91
CA THR A 3 62.19 3.66 -23.64
C THR A 3 62.50 4.56 -22.45
N PHE A 4 62.13 4.09 -21.24
CA PHE A 4 62.82 4.29 -19.95
C PHE A 4 62.79 5.71 -19.34
N ASN A 5 62.73 5.97 -18.03
CA ASN A 5 62.56 5.20 -16.79
C ASN A 5 62.56 6.22 -15.62
N SER A 6 62.22 5.74 -14.41
CA SER A 6 62.75 6.18 -13.10
C SER A 6 62.30 7.54 -12.54
N LEU A 7 62.13 7.75 -11.23
CA LEU A 7 62.09 6.93 -10.01
C LEU A 7 61.76 7.92 -8.85
N MET A 8 61.38 7.39 -7.69
CA MET A 8 61.46 7.99 -6.33
C MET A 8 60.40 9.03 -5.92
N SER A 9 59.92 9.07 -4.68
CA SER A 9 59.98 8.19 -3.49
C SER A 9 59.12 8.82 -2.39
N SER A 10 58.71 7.99 -1.42
CA SER A 10 58.64 8.27 0.02
C SER A 10 57.29 8.51 0.73
N ASP A 11 57.29 7.96 1.95
CA ASP A 11 56.53 8.23 3.17
C ASP A 11 55.26 7.38 3.41
N GLU A 12 55.31 6.30 4.22
CA GLU A 12 55.32 6.23 5.72
C GLU A 12 53.99 6.74 6.31
N ASP A 13 53.22 6.10 7.21
CA ASP A 13 53.31 4.86 8.01
C ASP A 13 51.88 4.65 8.70
N PRO A 14 51.62 3.98 9.85
CA PRO A 14 50.95 2.68 9.95
C PRO A 14 49.70 2.59 10.88
N GLU A 15 49.24 1.34 11.12
CA GLU A 15 48.61 0.79 12.34
C GLU A 15 47.08 0.54 12.45
N ILE A 16 46.83 -0.44 13.36
CA ILE A 16 45.61 -0.90 14.04
C ILE A 16 45.00 -2.16 13.39
N GLY A 17 45.11 -3.37 13.95
CA GLY A 17 45.36 -3.78 15.32
C GLY A 17 44.28 -4.79 15.72
N ASP A 18 44.49 -6.07 15.40
CA ASP A 18 43.56 -7.17 15.70
C ASP A 18 43.52 -7.44 17.21
N SER A 19 42.39 -7.12 17.84
CA SER A 19 42.16 -7.39 19.26
C SER A 19 41.35 -8.68 19.43
N SER A 20 42.10 -9.74 19.74
CA SER A 20 41.63 -10.96 20.38
C SER A 20 41.04 -10.64 21.75
N MET A 21 39.77 -10.97 21.98
CA MET A 21 39.20 -11.08 23.32
C MET A 21 38.34 -12.34 23.42
N HIS A 22 38.97 -13.34 24.02
CA HIS A 22 38.44 -14.59 24.52
C HIS A 22 37.63 -14.29 25.79
N LEU A 23 36.33 -14.60 25.82
CA LEU A 23 35.58 -14.68 27.08
C LEU A 23 34.69 -15.93 27.09
N PHE A 24 35.14 -16.89 27.91
CA PHE A 24 34.34 -17.92 28.55
C PHE A 24 33.11 -17.29 29.22
N LEU A 25 31.95 -17.93 29.17
CA LEU A 25 31.02 -17.92 30.30
C LEU A 25 30.22 -19.23 30.39
N GLU A 26 29.94 -19.58 31.63
CA GLU A 26 29.66 -20.90 32.18
C GLU A 26 28.37 -21.59 31.75
N SER A 27 28.46 -22.91 31.82
CA SER A 27 27.35 -23.85 31.97
C SER A 27 26.44 -23.49 33.15
N SER A 28 25.13 -23.54 32.92
CA SER A 28 24.16 -23.85 33.97
C SER A 28 23.06 -24.72 33.37
N GLN A 29 23.02 -25.97 33.83
CA GLN A 29 21.90 -26.88 33.68
C GLN A 29 20.72 -26.38 34.51
N THR A 30 19.51 -26.34 33.94
CA THR A 30 18.29 -26.67 34.68
C THR A 30 17.23 -27.28 33.74
N SER A 31 16.84 -28.51 34.09
CA SER A 31 15.49 -29.11 34.01
C SER A 31 14.57 -28.86 32.80
N GLU A 32 14.40 -29.93 32.01
CA GLU A 32 13.15 -30.70 31.92
C GLU A 32 11.82 -29.94 31.78
N VAL A 33 11.30 -29.85 30.55
CA VAL A 33 9.86 -30.03 30.30
C VAL A 33 9.68 -30.79 28.99
N HIS A 34 9.07 -31.97 29.11
CA HIS A 34 8.65 -32.82 28.01
C HIS A 34 7.32 -32.26 27.47
N GLU A 35 7.31 -31.61 26.30
CA GLU A 35 6.08 -31.40 25.54
C GLU A 35 6.16 -32.07 24.18
N GLN A 36 5.27 -33.05 24.04
CA GLN A 36 5.02 -33.84 22.86
C GLN A 36 4.48 -32.96 21.73
N GLY A 37 5.02 -33.16 20.54
CA GLY A 37 4.25 -33.22 19.29
C GLY A 37 3.37 -32.03 18.93
N ARG A 38 3.88 -31.19 18.03
CA ARG A 38 3.20 -30.82 16.78
C ARG A 38 4.23 -30.14 15.87
N SER A 39 4.81 -30.93 14.96
CA SER A 39 5.51 -30.37 13.81
C SER A 39 4.47 -29.64 12.95
N LEU A 40 4.41 -28.31 13.08
CA LEU A 40 3.64 -27.50 12.17
C LEU A 40 4.32 -27.55 10.80
N SER A 41 3.57 -28.03 9.82
CA SER A 41 3.98 -28.09 8.42
C SER A 41 4.50 -26.71 7.95
N PRO A 42 5.62 -26.66 7.19
CA PRO A 42 6.14 -25.42 6.61
C PRO A 42 5.12 -24.67 5.72
N ALA A 43 4.02 -25.32 5.32
CA ALA A 43 2.96 -24.73 4.50
C ALA A 43 2.00 -23.81 5.28
N GLN A 44 2.15 -23.65 6.61
CA GLN A 44 1.28 -22.77 7.41
C GLN A 44 1.87 -21.39 7.73
N ILE A 45 3.08 -21.08 7.26
CA ILE A 45 3.84 -19.88 7.65
C ILE A 45 3.61 -18.67 6.71
N TRP A 46 2.66 -18.75 5.76
CA TRP A 46 2.27 -17.60 4.94
C TRP A 46 0.77 -17.29 5.02
N ARG A 47 0.24 -17.11 6.23
CA ARG A 47 -0.80 -16.08 6.39
C ARG A 47 -0.04 -14.78 6.57
N PRO A 48 -0.09 -13.82 5.61
CA PRO A 48 0.49 -12.53 5.86
C PRO A 48 -0.17 -12.00 7.12
N HIS A 49 0.67 -11.78 8.13
CA HIS A 49 0.33 -11.13 9.36
C HIS A 49 -0.53 -9.92 9.02
N PHE A 50 -1.59 -9.72 9.79
CA PHE A 50 -2.31 -8.46 9.86
C PHE A 50 -1.34 -7.43 10.44
N GLU A 51 -0.34 -7.03 9.63
CA GLU A 51 0.74 -6.16 10.06
C GLU A 51 0.17 -4.75 10.15
N SER A 52 0.04 -4.35 11.41
CA SER A 52 -0.10 -2.98 11.90
C SER A 52 -1.47 -2.32 11.66
N PRO A 53 -2.02 -1.60 12.65
CA PRO A 53 -3.15 -0.69 12.47
C PRO A 53 -2.70 0.55 11.67
N VAL A 54 -2.11 0.33 10.49
CA VAL A 54 -1.96 1.38 9.50
C VAL A 54 -3.36 1.65 9.01
N ILE A 55 -3.95 2.69 9.59
CA ILE A 55 -5.20 3.36 9.25
C ILE A 55 -5.78 2.74 7.97
N ALA A 56 -6.77 1.85 8.13
CA ALA A 56 -7.44 1.10 7.04
C ALA A 56 -8.13 2.02 5.99
N ASN A 57 -7.84 3.31 6.06
CA ASN A 57 -8.59 4.41 5.53
C ASN A 57 -7.70 5.40 4.75
N SER A 58 -6.39 5.15 4.62
CA SER A 58 -5.54 5.91 3.69
C SER A 58 -6.01 5.72 2.24
N PRO A 59 -5.96 6.76 1.39
CA PRO A 59 -6.16 6.64 -0.06
C PRO A 59 -5.35 5.50 -0.68
N VAL A 60 -4.13 5.27 -0.19
CA VAL A 60 -3.25 4.19 -0.65
C VAL A 60 -3.85 2.82 -0.35
N THR A 61 -4.35 2.62 0.88
CA THR A 61 -4.99 1.37 1.30
C THR A 61 -6.26 1.10 0.49
N LYS A 62 -7.07 2.13 0.22
CA LYS A 62 -8.24 2.01 -0.68
C LYS A 62 -7.84 1.52 -2.07
N LEU A 63 -6.82 2.14 -2.68
CA LEU A 63 -6.34 1.75 -4.00
C LEU A 63 -5.82 0.31 -4.02
N ILE A 64 -5.08 -0.12 -2.99
CA ILE A 64 -4.59 -1.50 -2.86
C ILE A 64 -5.75 -2.49 -2.79
N ASN A 65 -6.75 -2.21 -1.94
CA ASN A 65 -7.92 -3.09 -1.77
C ASN A 65 -8.77 -3.18 -3.04
N ARG A 66 -9.02 -2.05 -3.70
CA ARG A 66 -9.72 -2.00 -5.00
C ARG A 66 -8.96 -2.76 -6.08
N ARG A 67 -7.62 -2.64 -6.13
CA ARG A 67 -6.78 -3.40 -7.07
C ARG A 67 -6.82 -4.91 -6.79
N ARG A 68 -6.78 -5.33 -5.53
CA ARG A 68 -6.90 -6.75 -5.15
C ARG A 68 -8.25 -7.31 -5.59
N THR A 69 -9.34 -6.64 -5.24
CA THR A 69 -10.71 -7.07 -5.58
C THR A 69 -10.97 -7.10 -7.10
N LEU A 70 -10.33 -6.19 -7.85
CA LEU A 70 -10.39 -6.15 -9.32
C LEU A 70 -9.69 -7.37 -9.95
N LYS A 71 -8.48 -7.72 -9.50
CA LYS A 71 -7.72 -8.88 -10.01
C LYS A 71 -8.48 -10.20 -9.89
N GLU A 72 -9.22 -10.36 -8.80
CA GLU A 72 -10.06 -11.55 -8.59
C GLU A 72 -11.21 -11.69 -9.59
N ARG A 73 -11.56 -10.64 -10.37
CA ARG A 73 -12.65 -10.67 -11.35
C ARG A 73 -12.26 -11.34 -12.68
N LYS A 74 -11.00 -11.77 -12.86
CA LYS A 74 -10.49 -12.41 -14.08
C LYS A 74 -10.79 -11.60 -15.35
N ILE A 75 -10.58 -10.28 -15.26
CA ILE A 75 -10.75 -9.33 -16.36
C ILE A 75 -9.56 -9.43 -17.32
N ASP A 76 -9.73 -9.03 -18.58
CA ASP A 76 -8.64 -8.92 -19.54
C ASP A 76 -7.52 -8.01 -19.01
N PRO A 77 -6.23 -8.37 -19.14
CA PRO A 77 -5.12 -7.60 -18.58
C PRO A 77 -5.01 -6.17 -19.13
N LYS A 78 -5.47 -5.90 -20.35
CA LYS A 78 -5.48 -4.54 -20.92
C LYS A 78 -6.56 -3.69 -20.25
N GLU A 79 -7.72 -4.28 -20.02
CA GLU A 79 -8.83 -3.63 -19.32
C GLU A 79 -8.53 -3.45 -17.82
N GLU A 80 -7.88 -4.42 -17.17
CA GLU A 80 -7.39 -4.27 -15.80
C GLU A 80 -6.45 -3.06 -15.66
N LYS A 81 -5.48 -2.91 -16.57
CA LYS A 81 -4.58 -1.75 -16.59
C LYS A 81 -5.35 -0.43 -16.75
N ARG A 82 -6.39 -0.41 -17.59
CA ARG A 82 -7.27 0.75 -17.79
C ARG A 82 -7.96 1.11 -16.48
N PHE A 83 -8.57 0.15 -15.80
CA PHE A 83 -9.23 0.36 -14.50
C PHE A 83 -8.25 0.80 -13.40
N ILE A 84 -7.06 0.20 -13.32
CA ILE A 84 -6.05 0.61 -12.33
C ILE A 84 -5.64 2.08 -12.53
N LYS A 85 -5.46 2.50 -13.78
CA LYS A 85 -5.13 3.90 -14.09
C LYS A 85 -6.27 4.85 -13.69
N ALA A 86 -7.52 4.47 -13.96
CA ALA A 86 -8.70 5.22 -13.54
C ALA A 86 -8.79 5.34 -12.00
N LEU A 87 -8.62 4.22 -11.28
CA LEU A 87 -8.62 4.18 -9.82
C LEU A 87 -7.53 5.09 -9.23
N LYS A 88 -6.34 5.10 -9.83
CA LYS A 88 -5.27 6.00 -9.37
C LYS A 88 -5.67 7.47 -9.48
N ILE A 89 -6.31 7.88 -10.57
CA ILE A 89 -6.75 9.27 -10.76
C ILE A 89 -7.80 9.63 -9.72
N GLU A 90 -8.86 8.84 -9.55
CA GLU A 90 -9.87 9.12 -8.53
C GLU A 90 -9.29 9.16 -7.12
N THR A 91 -8.38 8.26 -6.79
CA THR A 91 -7.80 8.21 -5.44
C THR A 91 -6.95 9.45 -5.17
N MET A 92 -6.15 9.89 -6.15
CA MET A 92 -5.34 11.11 -6.02
C MET A 92 -6.19 12.39 -6.05
N SER A 93 -7.34 12.35 -6.72
CA SER A 93 -8.27 13.47 -6.77
C SER A 93 -9.22 13.51 -5.58
N SER A 94 -9.44 12.41 -4.85
CA SER A 94 -10.38 12.37 -3.74
C SER A 94 -10.04 13.41 -2.65
N GLU A 95 -11.07 14.03 -2.10
CA GLU A 95 -10.99 14.89 -0.91
C GLU A 95 -11.70 14.15 0.22
N ASP A 96 -10.89 13.54 1.08
CA ASP A 96 -11.34 13.10 2.39
C ASP A 96 -10.92 14.20 3.38
N SER A 97 -11.89 14.91 3.96
CA SER A 97 -11.61 15.85 5.06
C SER A 97 -11.72 15.09 6.37
N ASP A 98 -10.71 15.27 7.23
CA ASP A 98 -10.87 14.99 8.65
C ASP A 98 -11.82 16.07 9.19
N SER A 99 -12.97 15.69 9.73
CA SER A 99 -13.81 16.64 10.45
C SER A 99 -13.21 16.86 11.83
N GLU A 100 -13.42 18.03 12.44
CA GLU A 100 -12.92 18.32 13.79
C GLU A 100 -13.47 17.35 14.86
N ASP A 101 -14.60 16.70 14.57
CA ASP A 101 -15.00 15.48 15.26
C ASP A 101 -14.21 14.29 14.67
N ASP A 102 -13.17 13.83 15.36
CA ASP A 102 -12.27 12.68 15.04
C ASP A 102 -12.99 11.34 14.78
N SER A 103 -14.32 11.33 14.84
CA SER A 103 -15.16 10.14 14.73
C SER A 103 -15.70 9.85 13.32
N ILE A 104 -15.73 10.84 12.42
CA ILE A 104 -16.36 10.69 11.10
C ILE A 104 -15.50 11.34 10.00
N PHE A 105 -15.15 10.57 8.97
CA PHE A 105 -14.48 11.12 7.78
C PHE A 105 -15.52 11.57 6.75
N VAL A 106 -15.39 12.79 6.24
CA VAL A 106 -16.26 13.28 5.16
C VAL A 106 -15.59 13.02 3.82
N THR A 107 -16.21 12.18 2.99
CA THR A 107 -15.76 11.96 1.60
C THR A 107 -16.56 12.86 0.67
N ARG A 108 -15.87 13.76 -0.03
CA ARG A 108 -16.48 14.66 -1.03
C ARG A 108 -16.45 14.00 -2.41
N PRO A 109 -17.60 13.73 -3.04
CA PRO A 109 -17.63 13.09 -4.35
C PRO A 109 -17.10 14.02 -5.44
N LEU A 110 -16.35 13.46 -6.39
CA LEU A 110 -15.83 14.21 -7.53
C LEU A 110 -16.96 14.41 -8.57
N PRO A 111 -17.28 15.65 -8.96
CA PRO A 111 -18.42 15.94 -9.82
C PRO A 111 -18.22 15.40 -11.24
N TRP A 112 -17.01 15.51 -11.77
CA TRP A 112 -16.64 15.08 -13.12
C TRP A 112 -16.52 13.57 -13.30
N VAL A 113 -16.68 12.77 -12.23
CA VAL A 113 -16.57 11.31 -12.34
C VAL A 113 -17.85 10.71 -12.87
N SER A 114 -17.73 9.85 -13.89
CA SER A 114 -18.86 9.20 -14.52
C SER A 114 -19.68 8.32 -13.59
N THR A 115 -20.99 8.25 -13.86
CA THR A 115 -21.90 7.37 -13.13
C THR A 115 -21.48 5.90 -13.25
N GLU A 116 -21.01 5.47 -14.44
CA GLU A 116 -20.50 4.12 -14.66
C GLU A 116 -19.31 3.81 -13.76
N PHE A 117 -18.37 4.76 -13.63
CA PHE A 117 -17.20 4.59 -12.79
C PHE A 117 -17.54 4.61 -11.29
N LYS A 118 -18.45 5.49 -10.86
CA LYS A 118 -19.01 5.50 -9.49
C LYS A 118 -19.58 4.13 -9.11
N GLN A 119 -20.35 3.51 -10.00
CA GLN A 119 -20.90 2.17 -9.78
C GLN A 119 -19.81 1.09 -9.71
N LEU A 120 -18.77 1.18 -10.54
CA LEU A 120 -17.64 0.26 -10.49
C LEU A 120 -16.94 0.32 -9.12
N ILE A 121 -16.60 1.52 -8.66
CA ILE A 121 -15.98 1.75 -7.35
C ILE A 121 -16.85 1.15 -6.25
N GLN A 122 -18.15 1.47 -6.26
CA GLN A 122 -19.09 0.96 -5.25
C GLN A 122 -19.14 -0.58 -5.23
N ARG A 123 -19.08 -1.23 -6.38
CA ARG A 123 -19.03 -2.70 -6.46
C ARG A 123 -17.74 -3.26 -5.87
N LEU A 124 -16.59 -2.64 -6.14
CA LEU A 124 -15.30 -3.05 -5.57
C LEU A 124 -15.27 -2.89 -4.05
N ASP A 125 -15.74 -1.75 -3.55
CA ASP A 125 -15.81 -1.45 -2.12
C ASP A 125 -16.77 -2.41 -1.39
N ARG A 126 -17.96 -2.68 -1.96
CA ARG A 126 -18.89 -3.68 -1.42
C ARG A 126 -18.29 -5.08 -1.39
N LYS A 127 -17.51 -5.47 -2.40
CA LYS A 127 -16.83 -6.76 -2.43
C LYS A 127 -15.80 -6.84 -1.31
N TYR A 128 -14.99 -5.81 -1.13
CA TYR A 128 -14.03 -5.72 -0.03
C TYR A 128 -14.72 -5.79 1.34
N ASP A 129 -15.83 -5.06 1.54
CA ASP A 129 -16.56 -5.06 2.81
C ASP A 129 -17.12 -6.43 3.21
N ARG A 130 -17.42 -7.28 2.22
CA ARG A 130 -17.83 -8.67 2.45
C ARG A 130 -16.66 -9.56 2.89
N THR A 131 -15.43 -9.22 2.52
CA THR A 131 -14.22 -9.95 2.93
C THR A 131 -13.77 -9.61 4.35
N LEU A 132 -14.26 -8.50 4.92
CA LEU A 132 -13.92 -8.08 6.27
C LEU A 132 -14.65 -8.91 7.33
N ASN A 133 -13.91 -9.34 8.35
CA ASN A 133 -14.47 -9.92 9.58
C ASN A 133 -15.06 -8.82 10.49
N ALA A 134 -15.73 -9.21 11.58
CA ALA A 134 -16.39 -8.26 12.49
C ALA A 134 -15.42 -7.21 13.08
N GLN A 135 -14.21 -7.63 13.45
CA GLN A 135 -13.17 -6.73 13.96
C GLN A 135 -12.72 -5.73 12.89
N GLY A 136 -12.48 -6.18 11.65
CA GLY A 136 -12.12 -5.32 10.52
C GLY A 136 -13.20 -4.31 10.17
N LYS A 137 -14.48 -4.72 10.26
CA LYS A 137 -15.61 -3.79 10.12
C LYS A 137 -15.65 -2.73 11.22
N ARG A 138 -15.33 -3.11 12.47
CA ARG A 138 -15.26 -2.17 13.61
C ARG A 138 -14.11 -1.16 13.47
N LEU A 139 -12.97 -1.59 12.93
CA LEU A 139 -11.78 -0.77 12.73
C LEU A 139 -11.83 0.08 11.44
N LYS A 140 -12.80 -0.18 10.55
CA LYS A 140 -13.02 0.65 9.36
C LYS A 140 -13.58 2.00 9.80
N SER A 141 -12.99 3.10 9.32
CA SER A 141 -13.51 4.44 9.66
C SER A 141 -14.90 4.61 9.08
N LYS A 142 -15.81 5.13 9.90
CA LYS A 142 -17.13 5.56 9.44
C LYS A 142 -16.94 6.78 8.54
N ARG A 143 -17.67 6.78 7.42
CA ARG A 143 -17.62 7.85 6.43
C ARG A 143 -19.01 8.35 6.12
N THR A 144 -19.15 9.66 6.02
CA THR A 144 -20.34 10.31 5.49
C THR A 144 -20.01 10.91 4.13
N VAL A 145 -21.00 10.93 3.24
CA VAL A 145 -20.86 11.60 1.94
C VAL A 145 -21.15 13.07 2.18
N GLY A 146 -20.15 13.92 1.92
CA GLY A 146 -20.29 15.37 2.02
C GLY A 146 -20.73 16.00 0.70
N GLU A 147 -20.65 17.33 0.65
CA GLU A 147 -20.84 18.11 -0.57
C GLU A 147 -19.81 17.72 -1.64
N PRO A 148 -20.17 17.84 -2.94
CA PRO A 148 -19.23 17.61 -4.03
C PRO A 148 -17.91 18.38 -3.85
N SER A 149 -16.84 17.77 -4.34
CA SER A 149 -15.50 18.36 -4.33
C SER A 149 -15.43 19.52 -5.32
N ASP A 150 -14.74 20.60 -4.94
CA ASP A 150 -14.48 21.76 -5.80
C ASP A 150 -13.25 21.54 -6.72
N LYS A 151 -12.64 20.35 -6.67
CA LYS A 151 -11.44 20.06 -7.46
C LYS A 151 -11.74 20.05 -8.95
N PRO A 152 -10.90 20.73 -9.75
CA PRO A 152 -11.08 20.76 -11.20
C PRO A 152 -10.91 19.36 -11.80
N CYS A 153 -11.61 19.12 -12.90
CA CYS A 153 -11.43 17.90 -13.69
C CYS A 153 -9.98 17.81 -14.19
N PRO A 154 -9.27 16.69 -13.97
CA PRO A 154 -7.95 16.50 -14.56
C PRO A 154 -8.07 16.38 -16.09
N LYS A 155 -6.99 16.69 -16.81
CA LYS A 155 -6.92 16.51 -18.27
C LYS A 155 -7.27 15.07 -18.63
N LYS A 156 -8.31 14.87 -19.47
CA LYS A 156 -8.82 13.56 -19.88
C LYS A 156 -7.70 12.72 -20.52
N PRO A 157 -7.19 11.67 -19.85
CA PRO A 157 -6.14 10.84 -20.42
C PRO A 157 -6.73 9.98 -21.54
N LYS A 158 -5.98 9.81 -22.63
CA LYS A 158 -6.38 8.92 -23.73
C LYS A 158 -6.70 7.51 -23.22
N GLY A 159 -7.85 6.99 -23.62
CA GLY A 159 -8.37 5.69 -23.23
C GLY A 159 -9.08 5.67 -21.86
N LEU A 160 -9.27 6.82 -21.20
CA LEU A 160 -10.02 6.94 -19.94
C LEU A 160 -11.23 7.87 -20.03
N GLU A 161 -11.70 8.14 -21.24
CA GLU A 161 -12.81 9.06 -21.52
C GLU A 161 -14.09 8.66 -20.77
N TRP A 162 -14.40 7.37 -20.74
CA TRP A 162 -15.51 6.76 -20.00
C TRP A 162 -15.54 7.03 -18.48
N MET A 163 -14.41 7.46 -17.89
CA MET A 163 -14.33 7.79 -16.46
C MET A 163 -14.91 9.18 -16.16
N PHE A 164 -15.10 10.02 -17.18
CA PHE A 164 -15.52 11.41 -17.03
C PHE A 164 -16.96 11.56 -17.49
N ASP A 165 -17.80 12.24 -16.70
CA ASP A 165 -19.12 12.68 -17.18
C ASP A 165 -18.92 13.79 -18.24
N GLU A 166 -19.77 13.79 -19.27
CA GLU A 166 -19.76 14.79 -20.35
C GLU A 166 -20.58 16.04 -19.99
N GLY A 167 -21.36 15.98 -18.92
CA GLY A 167 -22.13 17.11 -18.40
C GLY A 167 -21.21 18.09 -17.67
N ASP A 168 -21.24 19.34 -18.11
CA ASP A 168 -20.72 20.52 -17.42
C ASP A 168 -19.19 20.68 -17.40
N MET A 169 -18.60 20.70 -18.60
CA MET A 169 -17.35 21.43 -18.84
C MET A 169 -17.64 22.71 -19.63
N GLU A 170 -18.49 23.60 -19.11
CA GLU A 170 -18.41 25.01 -19.47
C GLU A 170 -17.41 25.68 -18.52
N PHE A 171 -16.23 26.00 -19.04
CA PHE A 171 -15.24 26.90 -18.43
C PHE A 171 -14.96 28.02 -19.42
#